data_AF-A0A9E1RVE7-F1
#
_entry.id   AF-A0A9E1RVE7-F1
#
_cell.length_a   1.000
_cell.length_b   1.000
_cell.length_c   1.000
_cell.angle_alpha   90.00
_cell.angle_beta   90.00
_cell.angle_gamma   90.00
#
_symmetry.space_group_name_H-M   'P 1'
#
loop_
_entity.id
_entity.type
_entity.pdbx_description
1 polymer ?
#
loop_
_entity_poly.entity_id
_entity_poly.type
_entity_poly.pdbx_seq_one_letter_code
_entity_poly.pdbx_strand_id
1 'polypeptide(L)'
;MSIAGMGPRAQALSDEQRKRVRNFRLRVLAVAAGLTIGGIALAILALPAFIIIYGGMLPTMVAFLVDDQPGRYLFRTVGVTNGAGVIPHLQGSFQYLSSAGVVVSPAGSIDTWLGIYGAAIGGWFLVIVVPLLWQMGFEAVLQYRMRRYEEARGALAEEWDLEQPDG
;
A
#
# COMPACT_ATOMS: atom_id res chain seq x y z
N MET A 1 20.48 -35.05 -15.91
CA MET A 1 19.44 -36.09 -15.99
C MET A 1 18.41 -35.64 -17.02
N SER A 2 18.48 -36.18 -18.24
CA SER A 2 17.73 -35.69 -19.40
C SER A 2 16.30 -36.22 -19.35
N ILE A 3 15.30 -35.34 -19.26
CA ILE A 3 13.88 -35.71 -19.34
C ILE A 3 13.51 -35.87 -20.82
N ALA A 4 14.06 -36.90 -21.46
CA ALA A 4 13.76 -37.27 -22.84
C ALA A 4 12.55 -38.21 -22.84
N GLY A 5 11.34 -37.63 -22.80
CA GLY A 5 10.08 -38.38 -22.81
C GLY A 5 8.80 -37.55 -22.69
N MET A 6 8.88 -36.22 -22.65
CA MET A 6 7.68 -35.37 -22.63
C MET A 6 7.08 -35.25 -24.03
N GLY A 7 5.78 -35.56 -24.17
CA GLY A 7 5.05 -35.36 -25.42
C GLY A 7 5.01 -33.87 -25.85
N PRO A 8 4.68 -33.57 -27.12
CA PRO A 8 4.76 -32.21 -27.70
C PRO A 8 4.01 -31.14 -26.90
N ARG A 9 2.86 -31.51 -26.31
CA ARG A 9 2.07 -30.62 -25.44
C ARG A 9 2.76 -30.32 -24.10
N ALA A 10 3.44 -31.30 -23.49
CA ALA A 10 4.13 -31.12 -22.21
C ALA A 10 5.39 -30.24 -22.38
N GLN A 11 6.10 -30.37 -23.51
CA GLN A 11 7.24 -29.50 -23.83
C GLN A 11 6.80 -28.04 -24.02
N ALA A 12 5.74 -27.80 -24.80
CA ALA A 12 5.21 -26.45 -25.05
C ALA A 12 4.78 -25.72 -23.77
N LEU A 13 4.11 -26.42 -22.84
CA LEU A 13 3.72 -25.85 -21.54
C LEU A 13 4.95 -25.49 -20.68
N SER A 14 5.99 -26.33 -20.70
CA SER A 14 7.24 -26.06 -19.96
C SER A 14 8.01 -24.86 -20.53
N ASP A 15 7.98 -24.68 -21.85
CA ASP A 15 8.61 -23.54 -22.53
C ASP A 15 7.86 -22.24 -22.27
N GLU A 16 6.54 -22.26 -22.26
CA GLU A 16 5.73 -21.09 -21.88
C GLU A 16 5.98 -20.70 -20.42
N GLN A 17 6.04 -21.67 -19.51
CA GLN A 17 6.34 -21.39 -18.10
C GLN A 17 7.74 -20.78 -17.93
N ARG A 18 8.76 -21.34 -18.60
CA ARG A 18 10.13 -20.77 -18.61
C ARG A 18 10.15 -19.36 -19.19
N LYS A 19 9.43 -19.10 -20.29
CA LYS A 19 9.31 -17.76 -20.88
C LYS A 19 8.65 -16.77 -19.93
N ARG A 20 7.57 -17.14 -19.24
CA ARG A 20 6.92 -16.27 -18.23
C ARG A 20 7.86 -15.91 -17.09
N VAL A 21 8.52 -16.90 -16.49
CA VAL A 21 9.48 -16.68 -15.39
C VAL A 21 10.64 -15.81 -15.85
N ARG A 22 11.20 -16.06 -17.04
CA ARG A 22 12.27 -15.24 -17.62
C ARG A 22 11.83 -13.80 -17.87
N ASN A 23 10.67 -13.59 -18.48
CA ASN A 23 10.15 -12.25 -18.76
C ASN A 23 9.84 -11.50 -17.46
N PHE A 24 9.32 -12.19 -16.44
CA PHE A 24 9.12 -11.63 -15.11
C PHE A 24 10.45 -11.20 -14.47
N ARG A 25 11.45 -12.08 -14.43
CA ARG A 25 12.80 -11.76 -13.91
C ARG A 25 13.45 -10.62 -14.68
N LEU A 26 13.38 -10.62 -16.00
CA LEU A 26 13.93 -9.54 -16.84
C LEU A 26 13.28 -8.19 -16.53
N ARG A 27 11.96 -8.15 -16.36
CA ARG A 27 11.25 -6.92 -15.97
C ARG A 27 11.66 -6.45 -14.57
N VAL A 28 11.76 -7.37 -13.61
CA VAL A 28 12.20 -7.05 -12.24
C VAL A 28 13.63 -6.50 -12.24
N LEU A 29 14.54 -7.15 -12.97
CA LEU A 29 15.94 -6.71 -13.09
C LEU A 29 16.04 -5.36 -13.80
N ALA A 30 15.27 -5.13 -14.85
CA ALA A 30 15.25 -3.85 -15.56
C ALA A 30 14.74 -2.70 -14.66
N VAL A 31 13.69 -2.94 -13.88
CA VAL A 31 13.17 -1.96 -12.91
C VAL A 31 14.18 -1.70 -11.79
N ALA A 32 14.77 -2.76 -11.22
CA ALA A 32 15.78 -2.63 -10.18
C ALA A 32 17.01 -1.85 -10.69
N ALA A 33 17.51 -2.19 -11.88
CA ALA A 33 18.60 -1.46 -12.53
C ALA A 33 18.25 0.01 -12.75
N GLY A 34 17.05 0.30 -13.28
CA GLY A 34 16.58 1.67 -13.47
C GLY A 34 16.51 2.48 -12.17
N LEU A 35 15.98 1.88 -11.09
CA LEU A 35 15.92 2.51 -9.76
C LEU A 35 17.32 2.79 -9.19
N THR A 36 18.25 1.84 -9.31
CA THR A 36 19.62 2.03 -8.81
C THR A 36 20.38 3.10 -9.59
N ILE A 37 20.33 3.07 -10.93
CA ILE A 37 21.02 4.05 -11.78
C ILE A 37 20.40 5.44 -11.57
N GLY A 38 19.08 5.55 -11.55
CA GLY A 38 18.38 6.80 -11.25
C GLY A 38 18.68 7.32 -9.86
N GLY A 39 18.78 6.43 -8.86
CA GLY A 39 19.17 6.79 -7.49
C GLY A 39 20.58 7.35 -7.40
N ILE A 40 21.55 6.71 -8.07
CA ILE A 40 22.94 7.18 -8.13
C ILE A 40 23.01 8.54 -8.82
N ALA A 41 22.35 8.70 -9.97
CA ALA A 41 22.29 9.98 -10.68
C ALA A 41 21.69 11.09 -9.79
N LEU A 42 20.61 10.80 -9.07
CA LEU A 42 19.99 11.75 -8.15
C LEU A 42 20.92 12.10 -6.97
N ALA A 43 21.65 11.12 -6.41
CA ALA A 43 22.59 11.37 -5.33
C ALA A 43 23.72 12.32 -5.74
N ILE A 44 24.21 12.19 -6.98
CA ILE A 44 25.27 13.04 -7.52
C ILE A 44 24.74 14.44 -7.87
N LEU A 45 23.54 14.53 -8.46
CA LEU A 45 23.01 15.79 -8.98
C LEU A 45 22.22 16.61 -7.95
N ALA A 46 21.57 15.94 -6.99
CA ALA A 46 20.64 16.55 -6.04
C ALA A 46 20.62 15.75 -4.72
N LEU A 47 21.74 15.78 -3.99
CA LEU A 47 21.93 15.04 -2.73
C LEU A 47 20.77 15.24 -1.72
N PRO A 48 20.24 16.46 -1.46
CA PRO A 48 19.14 16.63 -0.51
C PRO A 48 17.86 15.92 -0.95
N ALA A 49 17.54 15.94 -2.25
CA ALA A 49 16.38 15.24 -2.79
C ALA A 49 16.55 13.73 -2.67
N PHE A 50 17.75 13.20 -2.91
CA PHE A 50 18.05 11.79 -2.71
C PHE A 50 17.82 11.34 -1.26
N ILE A 51 18.35 12.09 -0.29
CA ILE A 51 18.20 11.79 1.14
C ILE A 51 16.71 11.80 1.53
N ILE A 52 15.95 12.80 1.08
CA ILE A 52 14.53 12.92 1.41
C ILE A 52 13.71 11.79 0.77
N ILE A 53 13.97 11.42 -0.49
CA ILE A 53 13.23 10.33 -1.14
C ILE A 53 13.56 8.99 -0.46
N TYR A 54 14.85 8.65 -0.32
CA TYR A 54 15.23 7.34 0.20
C TYR A 54 15.00 7.22 1.71
N GLY A 55 15.37 8.24 2.48
CA GLY A 55 15.13 8.27 3.93
C GLY A 55 13.66 8.46 4.29
N GLY A 56 12.94 9.28 3.53
CA GLY A 56 11.51 9.53 3.77
C GLY A 56 10.62 8.35 3.38
N MET A 57 11.01 7.55 2.39
CA MET A 57 10.25 6.37 1.97
C MET A 57 10.52 5.11 2.82
N LEU A 58 11.38 5.18 3.85
CA LEU A 58 11.65 4.05 4.76
C LEU A 58 10.37 3.42 5.37
N PRO A 59 9.39 4.18 5.88
CA PRO A 59 8.14 3.61 6.41
C PRO A 59 7.35 2.83 5.36
N THR A 60 7.40 3.25 4.09
CA THR A 60 6.77 2.54 2.97
C THR A 60 7.48 1.22 2.68
N MET A 61 8.81 1.19 2.80
CA MET A 61 9.59 -0.06 2.68
C MET A 61 9.25 -1.02 3.82
N VAL A 62 9.15 -0.52 5.05
CA VAL A 62 8.71 -1.34 6.20
C VAL A 62 7.29 -1.88 5.96
N ALA A 63 6.36 -1.03 5.51
CA ALA A 63 5.01 -1.47 5.17
C ALA A 63 5.01 -2.53 4.07
N PHE A 64 5.89 -2.43 3.06
CA PHE A 64 6.04 -3.45 2.02
C PHE A 64 6.51 -4.81 2.57
N LEU A 65 7.38 -4.79 3.58
CA LEU A 65 7.97 -5.99 4.18
C LEU A 65 7.01 -6.68 5.16
N VAL A 66 6.19 -5.91 5.88
CA VAL A 66 5.27 -6.43 6.92
C VAL A 66 3.90 -6.81 6.33
N ASP A 67 3.54 -6.29 5.16
CA ASP A 67 2.23 -6.53 4.56
C ASP A 67 2.13 -7.89 3.85
N ASP A 68 1.65 -8.87 4.60
CA ASP A 68 1.35 -10.22 4.14
C ASP A 68 -0.07 -10.39 3.56
N GLN A 69 -0.90 -9.33 3.56
CA GLN A 69 -2.29 -9.46 3.12
C GLN A 69 -2.42 -9.59 1.60
N PRO A 70 -3.36 -10.44 1.10
CA PRO A 70 -3.66 -10.50 -0.32
C PRO A 70 -4.17 -9.14 -0.79
N GLY A 71 -3.41 -8.47 -1.66
CA GLY A 71 -3.73 -7.12 -2.16
C GLY A 71 -2.84 -6.00 -1.61
N ARG A 72 -2.04 -6.27 -0.57
CA ARG A 72 -1.06 -5.35 0.02
C ARG A 72 -1.65 -3.97 0.38
N TYR A 73 -2.74 -3.96 1.14
CA TYR A 73 -3.49 -2.74 1.49
C TYR A 73 -2.72 -1.81 2.42
N LEU A 74 -1.90 -2.36 3.33
CA LEU A 74 -1.06 -1.59 4.24
C LEU A 74 0.02 -0.83 3.44
N PHE A 75 0.74 -1.54 2.57
CA PHE A 75 1.74 -0.95 1.69
C PHE A 75 1.15 0.15 0.80
N ARG A 76 -0.03 -0.07 0.21
CA ARG A 76 -0.68 0.93 -0.66
C ARG A 76 -1.08 2.17 0.10
N THR A 77 -1.73 2.02 1.26
CA THR A 77 -2.20 3.15 2.06
C THR A 77 -1.04 3.96 2.61
N VAL A 78 -0.06 3.29 3.23
CA VAL A 78 1.15 3.94 3.76
C VAL A 78 1.97 4.55 2.63
N GLY A 79 2.08 3.88 1.48
CA GLY A 79 2.84 4.39 0.34
C GLY A 79 2.29 5.69 -0.23
N VAL A 80 0.96 5.80 -0.37
CA VAL A 80 0.31 7.02 -0.87
C VAL A 80 0.41 8.16 0.15
N THR A 81 0.12 7.87 1.43
CA THR A 81 0.15 8.89 2.49
C THR A 81 1.56 9.39 2.79
N ASN A 82 2.54 8.48 2.92
CA ASN A 82 3.94 8.85 3.08
C ASN A 82 4.47 9.61 1.84
N GLY A 83 4.13 9.15 0.64
CA GLY A 83 4.49 9.84 -0.59
C GLY A 83 3.94 11.27 -0.65
N ALA A 84 2.70 11.49 -0.21
CA ALA A 84 2.11 12.81 -0.09
C ALA A 84 2.87 13.71 0.91
N GLY A 85 3.42 13.14 1.99
CA GLY A 85 4.29 13.85 2.93
C GLY A 85 5.67 14.20 2.36
N VAL A 86 6.22 13.37 1.47
CA VAL A 86 7.54 13.60 0.87
C VAL A 86 7.52 14.70 -0.20
N ILE A 87 6.48 14.76 -1.03
CA ILE A 87 6.40 15.63 -2.21
C ILE A 87 6.68 17.12 -1.91
N PRO A 88 6.07 17.76 -0.88
CA PRO A 88 6.28 19.17 -0.60
C PRO A 88 7.76 19.52 -0.31
N HIS A 89 8.49 18.61 0.32
CA HIS A 89 9.90 18.82 0.69
C HIS A 89 10.87 18.60 -0.49
N LEU A 90 10.42 17.96 -1.58
CA LEU A 90 11.20 17.88 -2.81
C LEU A 90 11.31 19.23 -3.51
N GLN A 91 10.25 20.05 -3.48
CA GLN A 91 10.29 21.39 -4.05
C GLN A 91 11.39 22.25 -3.42
N GLY A 92 11.52 22.20 -2.08
CA GLY A 92 12.58 22.90 -1.37
C GLY A 92 13.99 22.41 -1.75
N SER A 93 14.13 21.12 -2.10
CA SER A 93 15.42 20.55 -2.50
C SER A 93 15.88 21.05 -3.87
N PHE A 94 14.96 21.25 -4.81
CA PHE A 94 15.29 21.85 -6.11
C PHE A 94 15.63 23.34 -5.99
N GLN A 95 14.93 24.07 -5.11
CA GLN A 95 15.27 25.47 -4.82
C GLN A 95 16.64 25.62 -4.16
N TYR A 96 16.99 24.71 -3.25
CA TYR A 96 18.33 24.63 -2.66
C TYR A 96 19.42 24.44 -3.73
N LEU A 97 19.16 23.62 -4.75
CA LEU A 97 20.13 23.40 -5.85
C LEU A 97 20.31 24.66 -6.72
N SER A 98 19.26 25.44 -6.93
CA SER A 98 19.30 26.68 -7.75
C SER A 98 19.81 27.91 -6.99
N SER A 99 19.74 27.91 -5.67
CA SER A 99 20.25 29.00 -4.84
C SER A 99 21.67 28.67 -4.39
N ALA A 100 22.62 29.58 -4.56
CA ALA A 100 24.05 29.36 -4.30
C ALA A 100 24.39 29.25 -2.80
N GLY A 101 23.77 28.33 -2.06
CA GLY A 101 24.04 28.04 -0.65
C GLY A 101 23.36 28.98 0.35
N VAL A 102 22.43 29.84 -0.09
CA VAL A 102 21.71 30.77 0.79
C VAL A 102 20.58 30.09 1.58
N VAL A 103 20.04 28.98 1.05
CA VAL A 103 18.93 28.24 1.66
C VAL A 103 19.46 27.11 2.52
N VAL A 104 18.86 26.87 3.69
CA VAL A 104 19.18 25.71 4.53
C VAL A 104 18.68 24.43 3.85
N SER A 105 19.51 23.39 3.83
CA SER A 105 19.12 22.11 3.23
C SER A 105 17.86 21.53 3.89
N PRO A 106 16.78 21.23 3.13
CA PRO A 106 15.57 20.65 3.71
C PRO A 106 15.83 19.31 4.40
N ALA A 107 16.81 18.53 3.92
CA ALA A 107 17.20 17.25 4.52
C ALA A 107 17.81 17.40 5.93
N GLY A 108 18.35 18.58 6.27
CA GLY A 108 18.87 18.90 7.59
C GLY A 108 17.84 19.47 8.56
N SER A 109 16.63 19.78 8.09
CA SER A 109 15.58 20.38 8.92
C SER A 109 14.77 19.31 9.63
N ILE A 110 14.58 19.47 10.94
CA ILE A 110 13.72 18.59 11.75
C ILE A 110 12.26 18.63 11.28
N ASP A 111 11.79 19.80 10.84
CA ASP A 111 10.40 20.00 10.40
C ASP A 111 10.09 19.15 9.16
N THR A 112 11.09 18.93 8.31
CA THR A 112 10.97 18.08 7.12
C THR A 112 10.70 16.63 7.52
N TRP A 113 11.47 16.10 8.47
CA TRP A 113 11.30 14.73 8.94
C TRP A 113 10.01 14.53 9.74
N LEU A 114 9.61 15.54 10.53
CA LEU A 114 8.33 15.53 11.23
C LEU A 114 7.14 15.51 10.25
N GLY A 115 7.19 16.29 9.18
CA GLY A 115 6.16 16.28 8.14
C GLY A 115 6.05 14.93 7.43
N ILE A 116 7.19 14.39 6.99
CA ILE A 116 7.25 13.11 6.28
C ILE A 116 6.76 11.96 7.16
N TYR A 117 7.35 11.81 8.35
CA TYR A 117 7.00 10.70 9.23
C TYR A 117 5.62 10.88 9.88
N GLY A 118 5.17 12.12 10.08
CA GLY A 118 3.78 12.40 10.47
C GLY A 118 2.78 11.91 9.43
N ALA A 119 3.03 12.17 8.15
CA ALA A 119 2.19 11.66 7.07
C ALA A 119 2.23 10.12 6.98
N ALA A 120 3.41 9.51 7.17
CA ALA A 120 3.54 8.06 7.21
C ALA A 120 2.75 7.42 8.37
N ILE A 121 2.84 8.00 9.56
CA ILE A 121 2.04 7.58 10.74
C ILE A 121 0.55 7.68 10.42
N GLY A 122 0.10 8.73 9.74
CA GLY A 122 -1.28 8.86 9.27
C GLY A 122 -1.72 7.68 8.42
N GLY A 123 -0.86 7.20 7.50
CA GLY A 123 -1.12 5.99 6.72
C GLY A 123 -1.31 4.73 7.57
N TRP A 124 -0.42 4.50 8.53
CA TRP A 124 -0.53 3.38 9.46
C TRP A 124 -1.80 3.47 10.31
N PHE A 125 -2.11 4.67 10.79
CA PHE A 125 -3.30 4.93 11.58
C PHE A 125 -4.58 4.63 10.80
N LEU A 126 -4.66 5.03 9.52
CA LEU A 126 -5.82 4.74 8.67
C LEU A 126 -6.07 3.24 8.53
N VAL A 127 -5.02 2.45 8.36
CA VAL A 127 -5.15 0.99 8.22
C VAL A 127 -5.65 0.33 9.50
N ILE A 128 -5.40 0.92 10.67
CA ILE A 128 -5.84 0.39 11.97
C ILE A 128 -7.26 0.88 12.30
N VAL A 129 -7.53 2.18 12.12
CA VAL A 129 -8.77 2.81 12.58
C VAL A 129 -9.94 2.56 11.66
N VAL A 130 -9.73 2.58 10.33
CA VAL A 130 -10.84 2.40 9.38
C VAL A 130 -11.54 1.03 9.56
N PRO A 131 -10.82 -0.11 9.71
CA PRO A 131 -11.47 -1.39 9.99
C PRO A 131 -12.22 -1.40 11.32
N LEU A 132 -11.68 -0.78 12.37
CA LEU A 132 -12.33 -0.70 13.68
C LEU A 132 -13.67 0.04 13.60
N LEU A 133 -13.68 1.20 12.94
CA LEU A 133 -14.90 1.97 12.71
C LEU A 133 -15.90 1.21 11.83
N TRP A 134 -15.41 0.50 10.81
CA TRP A 134 -16.25 -0.31 9.94
C TRP A 134 -16.94 -1.44 10.70
N GLN A 135 -16.21 -2.15 11.58
CA GLN A 135 -16.78 -3.23 12.40
C GLN A 135 -17.90 -2.71 13.31
N MET A 136 -17.66 -1.62 14.03
CA MET A 136 -18.67 -0.99 14.91
C MET A 136 -19.92 -0.55 14.13
N GLY A 137 -19.73 0.11 12.98
CA GLY A 137 -20.84 0.56 12.15
C GLY A 137 -21.62 -0.59 11.51
N PHE A 138 -20.92 -1.63 11.05
CA PHE A 138 -21.54 -2.78 10.40
C PHE A 138 -22.37 -3.60 11.39
N GLU A 139 -21.89 -3.82 12.61
CA GLU A 139 -22.65 -4.48 13.67
C GLU A 139 -23.93 -3.71 14.01
N ALA A 140 -23.86 -2.38 14.15
CA ALA A 140 -25.03 -1.55 14.41
C ALA A 140 -26.08 -1.64 13.28
N VAL A 141 -25.63 -1.61 12.02
CA VAL A 141 -26.52 -1.79 10.86
C VAL A 141 -27.14 -3.19 10.85
N LEU A 142 -26.36 -4.22 11.20
CA LEU A 142 -26.84 -5.59 11.19
C LEU A 142 -27.88 -5.83 12.29
N GLN A 143 -27.65 -5.32 13.50
CA GLN A 143 -28.61 -5.36 14.59
C GLN A 143 -29.92 -4.62 14.23
N TYR A 144 -29.82 -3.45 13.61
CA TYR A 144 -30.99 -2.72 13.14
C TYR A 144 -31.80 -3.52 12.11
N ARG A 145 -31.10 -4.19 11.16
CA ARG A 145 -31.75 -5.03 10.16
C ARG A 145 -32.42 -6.26 10.79
N MET A 146 -31.74 -6.96 11.70
CA MET A 146 -32.30 -8.12 12.42
C MET A 146 -33.60 -7.75 13.14
N ARG A 147 -33.56 -6.67 13.93
CA ARG A 147 -34.73 -6.18 14.66
C ARG A 147 -35.90 -5.85 13.73
N ARG A 148 -35.62 -5.21 12.59
CA ARG A 148 -36.65 -4.90 11.59
C ARG A 148 -37.27 -6.17 10.98
N TYR A 149 -36.47 -7.21 10.76
CA TYR A 149 -36.98 -8.50 10.26
C TYR A 149 -37.79 -9.26 11.32
N GLU A 150 -37.39 -9.17 12.58
CA GLU A 150 -38.13 -9.74 13.72
C GLU A 150 -39.49 -9.04 13.89
N GLU A 151 -39.52 -7.70 13.86
CA GLU A 151 -40.76 -6.91 13.91
C GLU A 151 -41.69 -7.24 12.73
N ALA A 152 -41.15 -7.33 11.50
CA ALA A 152 -41.93 -7.72 10.33
C ALA A 152 -42.46 -9.16 10.40
N ARG A 153 -41.67 -10.09 10.96
CA ARG A 153 -42.09 -11.48 11.21
C ARG A 153 -43.19 -11.55 12.26
N GLY A 154 -43.07 -10.77 13.33
CA GLY A 154 -44.08 -10.68 14.39
C GLY A 154 -45.43 -10.19 13.84
N ALA A 155 -45.42 -9.12 13.04
CA ALA A 155 -46.63 -8.58 12.42
C ALA A 155 -47.30 -9.58 11.46
N LEU A 156 -46.52 -10.33 10.68
CA LEU A 156 -47.04 -11.39 9.82
C LEU A 156 -47.56 -12.60 10.61
N ALA A 157 -46.91 -12.97 11.71
CA ALA A 157 -47.42 -14.04 12.57
C ALA A 157 -48.78 -13.67 13.17
N GLU A 158 -48.95 -12.41 13.60
CA GLU A 158 -50.22 -11.88 14.12
C GLU A 158 -51.32 -11.83 13.04
N GLU A 159 -51.00 -11.37 11.82
CA GLU A 159 -51.99 -11.31 10.71
C GLU A 159 -52.50 -12.70 10.30
N TRP A 160 -51.63 -13.70 10.37
CA TRP A 160 -51.92 -15.07 9.91
C TRP A 160 -52.29 -16.03 11.05
N ASP A 161 -52.45 -15.52 12.28
CA ASP A 161 -52.77 -16.28 13.50
C ASP A 161 -51.80 -17.47 13.74
N LEU A 162 -50.53 -17.25 13.38
CA LEU A 162 -49.46 -18.22 13.57
C LEU A 162 -48.86 -18.07 14.96
N GLU A 163 -48.62 -19.19 15.63
CA GLU A 163 -47.93 -19.21 16.93
C GLU A 163 -46.54 -18.59 16.75
N GLN A 164 -46.25 -17.54 17.51
CA GLN A 164 -45.01 -16.80 17.41
C GLN A 164 -43.86 -17.73 17.84
N PRO A 165 -42.85 -17.99 16.99
CA PRO A 165 -41.78 -18.91 17.36
C PRO A 165 -40.95 -18.31 18.48
N ASP A 166 -40.99 -18.94 19.64
CA ASP A 166 -40.23 -18.61 20.84
C ASP A 166 -38.73 -18.46 20.49
N GLY A 167 -38.19 -17.25 20.67
CA GLY A 167 -36.77 -16.92 20.55
C GLY A 167 -36.23 -16.41 21.86
#